data_AF-A0A8B2HPU9-F1
#
_entry.id   AF-A0A8B2HPU9-F1
#
_cell.length_a   1.000
_cell.length_b   1.000
_cell.length_c   1.000
_cell.angle_alpha   90.00
_cell.angle_beta   90.00
_cell.angle_gamma   90.00
#
_symmetry.space_group_name_H-M   'P 1'
#
loop_
_entity.id
_entity.type
_entity.pdbx_description
1 polymer ?
#
loop_
_entity_poly.entity_id
_entity_poly.type
_entity_poly.pdbx_seq_one_letter_code
_entity_poly.pdbx_strand_id
1 'polypeptide(L)' 'MATLDQLRICKSCGNVFSKKAGATNITECPQCKGTSFDQIVTETDSEDVYLDELD' A
#
# COMPACT_ATOMS: atom_id res chain seq x y z
N MET A 1 17.62 -0.12 -2.14
CA MET A 1 16.53 -0.66 -1.28
C MET A 1 15.23 -0.29 -1.96
N ALA A 2 14.50 -1.26 -2.52
CA ALA A 2 13.19 -1.01 -3.10
C ALA A 2 12.20 -0.88 -1.95
N THR A 3 11.78 0.34 -1.64
CA THR A 3 10.69 0.55 -0.69
C THR A 3 9.42 0.03 -1.38
N LEU A 4 8.86 -1.08 -0.88
CA LEU A 4 7.54 -1.60 -1.28
C LEU A 4 6.43 -0.68 -0.72
N ASP A 5 6.64 0.62 -0.84
CA ASP A 5 5.81 1.64 -0.26
C ASP A 5 4.62 1.85 -1.19
N GLN A 6 3.42 1.55 -0.71
CA GLN A 6 2.13 1.82 -1.37
C GLN A 6 1.66 0.71 -2.34
N LEU A 7 1.67 -0.54 -1.88
CA LEU A 7 0.87 -1.60 -2.51
C LEU A 7 -0.63 -1.29 -2.37
N ARG A 8 -1.39 -1.62 -3.40
CA ARG A 8 -2.84 -1.49 -3.46
C ARG A 8 -3.46 -2.81 -3.88
N ILE A 9 -4.66 -3.09 -3.41
CA ILE A 9 -5.47 -4.24 -3.83
C ILE A 9 -6.75 -3.76 -4.51
N CYS A 10 -7.10 -4.35 -5.66
CA CYS A 10 -8.36 -4.05 -6.33
C CYS A 10 -9.52 -4.74 -5.61
N LYS A 11 -10.54 -3.97 -5.19
CA LYS A 11 -11.73 -4.55 -4.55
C LYS A 11 -12.62 -5.33 -5.51
N SER A 12 -12.49 -5.08 -6.81
CA SER A 12 -13.33 -5.73 -7.83
C SER A 12 -12.82 -7.14 -8.18
N CYS A 13 -11.51 -7.34 -8.28
CA CYS A 13 -10.92 -8.60 -8.73
C CYS A 13 -9.90 -9.20 -7.76
N GLY A 14 -9.56 -8.52 -6.67
CA GLY A 14 -8.57 -8.98 -5.69
C GLY A 14 -7.11 -8.83 -6.13
N ASN A 15 -6.84 -8.20 -7.28
CA ASN A 15 -5.47 -8.07 -7.78
C ASN A 15 -4.63 -7.10 -6.93
N VAL A 16 -3.42 -7.51 -6.56
CA VAL A 16 -2.47 -6.69 -5.80
C VAL A 16 -1.46 -6.06 -6.75
N PHE A 17 -1.27 -4.74 -6.66
CA PHE A 17 -0.38 -3.99 -7.53
C PHE A 17 0.14 -2.72 -6.83
N SER A 18 1.31 -2.23 -7.23
CA SER A 18 1.87 -0.99 -6.66
C SER A 18 1.10 0.23 -7.15
N LYS A 19 0.88 1.22 -6.27
CA LYS A 19 0.28 2.51 -6.62
C LYS A 19 1.06 3.25 -7.71
N LYS A 20 2.37 3.03 -7.79
CA LYS A 20 3.26 3.60 -8.81
C LYS A 20 3.95 2.49 -9.59
N ALA A 21 3.92 2.60 -10.91
CA ALA A 21 4.80 1.87 -11.80
C ALA A 21 5.80 2.88 -12.40
N GLY A 22 7.01 2.94 -11.81
CA GLY A 22 7.99 3.97 -12.14
C GLY A 22 7.52 5.37 -11.75
N ALA A 23 7.46 6.30 -12.71
CA ALA A 23 7.00 7.67 -12.51
C ALA A 23 5.48 7.87 -12.67
N THR A 24 4.77 6.85 -13.15
CA THR A 24 3.34 6.94 -13.46
C THR A 24 2.50 6.42 -12.29
N ASN A 25 1.52 7.22 -11.85
CA ASN A 25 0.53 6.80 -10.86
C ASN A 25 -0.52 5.92 -11.53
N ILE A 26 -0.77 4.74 -10.97
CA ILE A 26 -1.81 3.82 -11.45
C ILE A 26 -3.15 4.22 -10.84
N THR A 27 -4.09 4.61 -11.70
CA THR A 27 -5.46 5.02 -11.35
C THR A 27 -6.51 3.95 -11.63
N GLU A 28 -6.16 2.88 -12.34
CA GLU A 28 -7.03 1.78 -12.77
C GLU A 28 -6.38 0.43 -12.51
N CYS A 29 -7.16 -0.61 -12.18
CA CYS A 29 -6.63 -1.96 -12.02
C CYS A 29 -6.10 -2.46 -13.38
N PRO A 30 -4.84 -2.94 -13.47
CA PRO A 30 -4.32 -3.47 -14.73
C PRO A 30 -5.05 -4.73 -15.21
N GLN A 31 -5.72 -5.47 -14.31
CA GLN A 31 -6.39 -6.73 -14.63
C GLN A 31 -7.86 -6.55 -15.04
N CYS A 32 -8.61 -5.71 -14.33
CA CYS A 32 -10.05 -5.56 -14.55
C CYS A 32 -10.49 -4.13 -14.87
N LYS A 33 -9.55 -3.18 -14.97
CA LYS A 33 -9.82 -1.76 -15.28
C LYS A 33 -10.73 -1.05 -14.27
N GLY A 34 -10.98 -1.66 -13.10
CA GLY A 34 -11.74 -1.05 -12.02
C GLY A 34 -10.97 0.08 -11.34
N THR A 35 -11.67 1.04 -10.76
CA THR A 35 -11.11 2.22 -10.07
C THR A 35 -11.20 2.12 -8.54
N SER A 36 -11.76 1.01 -8.03
CA SER A 36 -11.91 0.76 -6.60
C SER A 36 -10.72 -0.03 -6.06
N PHE A 37 -9.94 0.61 -5.19
CA PHE A 37 -8.75 0.03 -4.58
C PHE A 37 -8.75 0.24 -3.07
N ASP A 38 -8.08 -0.67 -2.36
CA ASP A 38 -7.68 -0.49 -0.99
C ASP A 38 -6.16 -0.37 -0.90
N GLN A 39 -5.65 0.40 0.07
CA GLN A 39 -4.21 0.57 0.26
C GLN A 39 -3.72 -0.44 1.29
N ILE A 40 -2.75 -1.24 0.91
CA ILE A 40 -2.10 -2.17 1.83
C ILE A 40 -0.98 -1.36 2.52
N VAL A 41 -1.26 -0.93 3.74
CA VAL A 41 -0.23 -0.38 4.63
C VAL A 41 0.40 -1.60 5.30
N THR A 42 1.56 -2.03 4.82
CA THR A 42 2.38 -2.97 5.58
C THR A 42 3.02 -2.18 6.70
N GLU A 43 2.40 -2.18 7.88
CA GLU A 43 3.00 -1.73 9.13
C GLU A 43 4.35 -2.43 9.31
N THR A 44 5.42 -1.74 8.90
CA THR A 44 6.80 -2.06 9.26
C THR A 44 7.49 -0.82 9.82
N ASP A 45 6.69 0.10 10.35
CA ASP A 45 7.14 1.26 11.12
C ASP A 45 6.06 1.54 12.19
N SER A 46 5.87 0.56 13.07
CA SER A 46 5.19 0.74 14.35
C SER A 46 6.23 0.52 15.46
N GLU A 47 7.38 1.18 15.34
CA GLU A 47 8.34 1.39 16.45
C GLU A 47 8.13 2.80 17.02
N ASP A 48 6.91 3.10 17.44
CA ASP A 48 6.65 4.13 18.44
C ASP A 48 5.69 3.54 19.47
N VAL A 49 6.11 2.44 20.10
CA VAL A 49 5.64 2.12 21.44
C VAL A 49 6.28 3.16 22.35
N TYR A 50 5.50 4.18 22.71
CA TYR A 50 5.86 5.14 23.74
C TYR A 50 6.19 4.32 24.99
N LEU A 51 7.47 4.30 25.36
CA LEU A 51 7.92 3.74 26.63
C LEU A 51 7.53 4.78 27.68
N ASP A 52 6.26 4.73 28.09
CA ASP A 52 5.72 5.45 29.23
C ASP A 52 6.66 5.19 30.42
N GLU A 53 7.28 6.28 30.87
CA GLU A 53 7.71 6.56 32.23
C GLU A 53 8.26 5.35 33.04
N LEU A 54 9.57 5.10 32.93
CA LEU A 54 10.28 4.46 34.04
C LEU A 54 10.75 5.53 35.04
N ASP A 55 9.99 5.60 36.14
CA ASP A 55 10.30 6.00 37.53
C ASP A 55 11.44 7.02 37.78
#